data_AF-A0A822XTA6-F1
#
_entry.id   AF-A0A822XTA6-F1
#
_cell.length_a   1.000
_cell.length_b   1.000
_cell.length_c   1.000
_cell.angle_alpha   90.00
_cell.angle_beta   90.00
_cell.angle_gamma   90.00
#
_symmetry.space_group_name_H-M   'P 1'
#
loop_
_entity.id
_entity.type
_entity.pdbx_description
1 polymer ?
#
loop_
_entity_poly.entity_id
_entity_poly.type
_entity_poly.pdbx_seq_one_letter_code
_entity_poly.pdbx_strand_id
1 'polypeptide(L)'
;MWILPESYSKLFAMTSQTHRLSVSWGYAVQVFEGNQLLPDLISLQRTFMPWKRSRNVNSSHFMFNMREFPRDPCKRPIIFFLESVFIDTNVIWSNYSRRATVGNCLQKSASQNLKQIKVFSHKLEFDLGQLQAPRRHCCDVFRSSEEVMEIGIRQCLDDEIIAMHL
;
A
#
# COMPACT_ATOMS: atom_id res chain seq x y z
N MET A 1 -19.83 -2.41 -13.86
CA MET A 1 -18.41 -2.84 -13.77
C MET A 1 -17.60 -1.55 -13.69
N TRP A 2 -17.27 -1.11 -12.48
CA TRP A 2 -16.45 0.08 -12.31
C TRP A 2 -14.99 -0.36 -12.48
N ILE A 3 -14.50 -0.26 -13.72
CA ILE A 3 -13.07 -0.10 -13.97
C ILE A 3 -12.77 1.25 -13.31
N LEU A 4 -12.13 1.25 -12.14
CA LEU A 4 -11.64 2.51 -11.60
C LEU A 4 -10.53 2.95 -12.55
N PRO A 5 -10.73 4.08 -13.26
CA PRO A 5 -9.76 4.59 -14.20
C PRO A 5 -8.51 5.01 -13.43
N GLU A 6 -7.35 4.73 -14.02
CA GLU A 6 -6.09 5.36 -13.66
C GLU A 6 -6.31 6.87 -13.56
N SER A 7 -6.15 7.48 -12.38
CA SER A 7 -5.77 8.90 -12.26
C SER A 7 -5.48 9.44 -10.85
N TYR A 8 -5.79 8.77 -9.73
CA TYR A 8 -5.56 9.42 -8.40
C TYR A 8 -4.89 8.58 -7.31
N SER A 9 -4.74 7.27 -7.47
CA SER A 9 -4.08 6.43 -6.46
C SER A 9 -2.58 6.27 -6.79
N LYS A 10 -1.73 7.17 -6.29
CA LYS A 10 -0.29 6.89 -6.21
C LYS A 10 -0.09 5.80 -5.15
N LEU A 11 0.32 4.62 -5.59
CA LEU A 11 0.80 3.53 -4.75
C LEU A 11 2.26 3.81 -4.38
N PHE A 12 2.53 4.02 -3.09
CA PHE A 12 3.87 4.10 -2.53
C PHE A 12 4.17 2.81 -1.80
N ALA A 13 5.27 2.13 -2.12
CA ALA A 13 5.67 0.90 -1.46
C ALA A 13 6.94 1.16 -0.65
N MET A 14 6.92 0.80 0.64
CA MET A 14 8.06 0.93 1.55
C MET A 14 8.40 -0.42 2.17
N THR A 15 9.70 -0.63 2.39
CA THR A 15 10.25 -1.64 3.29
C THR A 15 10.81 -0.96 4.54
N SER A 16 10.19 -1.13 5.70
CA SER A 16 10.84 -0.91 7.01
C SER A 16 11.50 -2.23 7.45
N GLN A 17 12.49 -2.18 8.36
CA GLN A 17 13.27 -3.37 8.78
C GLN A 17 12.41 -4.53 9.33
N THR A 18 11.16 -4.27 9.74
CA THR A 18 10.25 -5.30 10.30
C THR A 18 8.92 -5.42 9.59
N HIS A 19 8.51 -4.42 8.81
CA HIS A 19 7.18 -4.37 8.16
C HIS A 19 7.28 -3.79 6.76
N ARG A 20 6.38 -4.25 5.89
CA ARG A 20 6.23 -3.72 4.54
C ARG A 20 4.92 -2.98 4.40
N LEU A 21 4.98 -1.81 3.80
CA LEU A 21 3.87 -0.88 3.75
C LEU A 21 3.56 -0.54 2.29
N SER A 22 2.28 -0.51 1.94
CA SER A 22 1.80 0.04 0.68
C SER A 22 0.78 1.12 0.96
N VAL A 23 1.08 2.36 0.56
CA VAL A 23 0.27 3.55 0.81
C VAL A 23 -0.37 3.96 -0.50
N SER A 24 -1.69 3.82 -0.61
CA SER A 24 -2.50 4.47 -1.65
C SER A 24 -3.04 5.76 -1.06
N TRP A 25 -2.29 6.84 -1.19
CA TRP A 25 -2.64 8.12 -0.56
C TRP A 25 -4.01 8.61 -1.04
N GLY A 26 -4.89 8.98 -0.11
CA GLY A 26 -6.28 9.33 -0.40
C GLY A 26 -7.26 8.15 -0.39
N TYR A 27 -6.80 6.92 -0.16
CA TYR A 27 -7.66 5.74 -0.13
C TYR A 27 -7.36 4.79 1.05
N ALA A 28 -6.21 4.13 1.05
CA ALA A 28 -5.90 3.08 2.01
C ALA A 28 -4.39 2.86 2.21
N VAL A 29 -4.03 2.37 3.38
CA VAL A 29 -2.69 1.87 3.72
C VAL A 29 -2.77 0.38 4.02
N GLN A 30 -1.91 -0.41 3.39
CA GLN A 30 -1.77 -1.84 3.60
C GLN A 30 -0.48 -2.13 4.35
N VAL A 31 -0.59 -2.85 5.46
CA VAL A 31 0.53 -3.32 6.28
C VAL A 31 0.69 -4.81 6.08
N PHE A 32 1.85 -5.21 5.57
CA PHE A 32 2.25 -6.59 5.36
C PHE A 32 3.20 -7.02 6.46
N GLU A 33 2.91 -8.19 7.04
CA GLU A 33 3.75 -8.78 8.08
C GLU A 33 4.83 -9.67 7.46
N GLY A 34 6.06 -9.51 7.96
CA GLY A 34 7.20 -10.33 7.57
C GLY A 34 7.97 -9.84 6.34
N ASN A 35 8.92 -10.67 5.91
CA ASN A 35 9.88 -10.34 4.87
C ASN A 35 9.35 -10.64 3.46
N GLN A 36 8.35 -9.91 3.00
CA GLN A 36 7.78 -10.10 1.66
C GLN A 36 8.63 -9.44 0.56
N LEU A 37 8.88 -10.03 -0.60
CA LEU A 37 9.74 -9.35 -1.58
C LEU A 37 9.04 -8.11 -2.18
N LEU A 38 9.81 -7.06 -2.50
CA LEU A 38 9.26 -5.84 -3.09
C LEU A 38 8.54 -6.10 -4.44
N PRO A 39 9.04 -6.97 -5.34
CA PRO A 39 8.28 -7.42 -6.51
C PRO A 39 6.91 -8.01 -6.18
N ASP A 40 6.80 -8.78 -5.09
CA ASP A 40 5.53 -9.37 -4.67
C ASP A 40 4.53 -8.30 -4.20
N LEU A 41 5.03 -7.19 -3.63
CA LEU A 41 4.21 -6.06 -3.19
C LEU A 41 3.70 -5.20 -4.35
N ILE A 42 4.52 -5.04 -5.39
CA ILE A 42 4.19 -4.26 -6.58
C ILE A 42 3.25 -5.03 -7.51
N SER A 43 3.33 -6.37 -7.50
CA SER A 43 2.46 -7.23 -8.30
C SER A 43 0.99 -7.01 -7.95
N LEU A 44 0.16 -6.92 -8.99
CA LEU A 44 -1.26 -6.64 -8.85
C LEU A 44 -1.96 -7.77 -8.08
N GLN A 45 -2.63 -7.41 -6.99
CA GLN A 45 -3.51 -8.35 -6.28
C GLN A 45 -4.68 -8.73 -7.19
N ARG A 46 -4.92 -10.03 -7.38
CA ARG A 46 -6.10 -10.50 -8.10
C ARG A 46 -7.39 -10.09 -7.37
N THR A 47 -8.14 -9.16 -7.94
CA THR A 47 -9.43 -8.66 -7.41
C THR A 47 -10.64 -9.09 -8.23
N PHE A 48 -10.42 -9.74 -9.38
CA PHE A 48 -11.47 -10.12 -10.31
C PHE A 48 -11.36 -11.59 -10.71
N MET A 49 -12.49 -12.15 -11.12
CA MET A 49 -12.58 -13.50 -11.68
C MET A 49 -13.13 -13.44 -13.10
N PRO A 50 -12.64 -14.31 -14.00
CA PRO A 50 -13.18 -14.39 -15.34
C PRO A 50 -14.65 -14.83 -15.28
N TRP A 51 -15.47 -14.26 -16.17
CA TRP A 51 -16.88 -14.64 -16.28
C TRP A 51 -17.05 -16.10 -16.73
N LYS A 52 -16.22 -16.55 -17.67
CA LYS A 52 -16.25 -17.92 -18.18
C LYS A 52 -15.57 -18.86 -17.18
N ARG A 53 -16.35 -19.68 -16.49
CA ARG A 53 -15.85 -20.79 -15.64
C ARG A 53 -15.33 -21.94 -16.52
N SER A 54 -14.15 -21.79 -17.10
CA SER A 54 -13.46 -22.90 -17.78
C SER A 54 -12.73 -23.78 -16.76
N ARG A 55 -12.64 -25.10 -17.00
CA ARG A 55 -11.93 -26.06 -16.13
C ARG A 55 -10.44 -25.75 -15.97
N ASN A 56 -9.87 -24.95 -16.87
CA ASN A 56 -8.50 -24.43 -16.78
C ASN A 56 -8.51 -22.98 -16.25
N VAL A 57 -8.80 -22.82 -14.97
CA VAL A 57 -8.82 -21.50 -14.27
C VAL A 57 -7.42 -20.90 -14.13
N ASN A 58 -6.38 -21.72 -14.28
CA ASN A 58 -4.97 -21.30 -14.13
C ASN A 58 -4.40 -20.59 -15.37
N SER A 59 -5.04 -20.69 -16.54
CA SER A 59 -4.63 -19.96 -17.75
C SER A 59 -5.46 -18.69 -17.88
N SER A 60 -5.27 -17.76 -16.95
CA SER A 60 -5.87 -16.45 -17.04
C SER A 60 -5.17 -15.70 -18.19
N HIS A 61 -5.84 -15.49 -19.33
CA HIS A 61 -5.29 -14.83 -20.53
C HIS A 61 -5.04 -13.31 -20.35
N PHE A 62 -4.56 -12.88 -19.19
CA PHE A 62 -4.26 -11.48 -18.93
C PHE A 62 -2.78 -11.23 -19.24
N MET A 63 -2.48 -10.10 -19.88
CA MET A 63 -1.11 -9.72 -20.27
C MET A 63 -0.27 -9.22 -19.09
N PHE A 64 -0.72 -9.41 -17.85
CA PHE A 64 -0.08 -8.93 -16.65
C PHE A 64 -0.07 -10.01 -15.57
N ASN A 65 1.03 -10.05 -14.83
CA ASN A 65 1.20 -10.94 -13.69
C ASN A 65 0.31 -10.46 -12.55
N MET A 66 -0.47 -11.38 -11.98
CA MET A 66 -1.25 -11.14 -10.78
C MET A 66 -0.84 -12.09 -9.68
N ARG A 67 -0.78 -11.58 -8.45
CA ARG A 67 -0.65 -12.42 -7.27
C ARG A 67 -2.01 -12.91 -6.79
N GLU A 68 -2.09 -14.17 -6.40
CA GLU A 68 -3.31 -14.73 -5.80
C GLU A 68 -3.62 -14.05 -4.47
N PHE A 69 -4.92 -13.96 -4.14
CA PHE A 69 -5.35 -13.47 -2.84
C PHE A 69 -5.12 -14.55 -1.79
N PRO A 70 -4.34 -14.28 -0.72
CA PRO A 70 -4.07 -15.28 0.30
C PRO A 70 -5.36 -15.85 0.88
N ARG A 71 -5.54 -17.17 0.75
CA ARG A 71 -6.68 -17.87 1.34
C ARG A 71 -6.61 -17.84 2.86
N ASP A 72 -5.39 -17.97 3.38
CA ASP A 72 -5.09 -17.84 4.80
C ASP A 72 -5.30 -16.38 5.26
N PRO A 73 -6.22 -16.13 6.22
CA PRO A 73 -6.47 -14.79 6.73
C PRO A 73 -5.24 -14.17 7.40
N CYS A 74 -4.31 -14.98 7.92
CA CYS A 74 -3.13 -14.48 8.65
C CYS A 74 -2.01 -14.02 7.73
N LYS A 75 -2.07 -14.40 6.46
CA LYS A 75 -1.16 -13.91 5.42
C LYS A 75 -1.72 -12.70 4.68
N ARG A 76 -2.92 -12.23 5.05
CA ARG A 76 -3.52 -11.04 4.43
C ARG A 76 -2.94 -9.79 5.07
N PRO A 77 -2.69 -8.73 4.28
CA PRO A 77 -2.30 -7.45 4.84
C PRO A 77 -3.41 -6.87 5.72
N ILE A 78 -3.01 -6.15 6.75
CA ILE A 78 -3.92 -5.31 7.53
C ILE A 78 -4.17 -4.03 6.72
N ILE A 79 -5.44 -3.70 6.50
CA ILE A 79 -5.84 -2.55 5.68
C ILE A 79 -6.43 -1.46 6.57
N PHE A 80 -5.86 -0.27 6.48
CA PHE A 80 -6.34 0.96 7.11
C PHE A 80 -6.93 1.85 6.03
N PHE A 81 -8.17 2.31 6.22
CA PHE A 81 -8.85 3.17 5.26
C PHE A 81 -8.74 4.62 5.68
N LEU A 82 -8.74 5.52 4.70
CA LEU A 82 -8.74 6.94 4.96
C LEU A 82 -9.95 7.33 5.82
N GLU A 83 -9.68 8.03 6.92
CA GLU A 83 -10.69 8.51 7.87
C GLU A 83 -10.83 10.03 7.81
N SER A 84 -9.71 10.75 7.82
CA SER A 84 -9.71 12.21 7.77
C SER A 84 -8.44 12.75 7.12
N VAL A 85 -8.55 13.95 6.53
CA VAL A 85 -7.44 14.69 5.93
C VAL A 85 -7.45 16.08 6.51
N PHE A 86 -6.27 16.57 6.89
CA PHE A 86 -6.07 17.94 7.34
C PHE A 86 -4.96 18.57 6.51
N ILE A 87 -5.13 19.84 6.26
CA ILE A 87 -4.20 20.64 5.47
C ILE A 87 -3.74 21.76 6.39
N ASP A 88 -2.46 21.75 6.70
CA ASP A 88 -1.75 22.90 7.25
C ASP A 88 -0.92 23.54 6.11
N THR A 89 -0.64 24.83 6.24
CA THR A 89 0.07 25.70 5.29
C THR A 89 0.84 24.97 4.17
N ASN A 90 1.87 24.18 4.52
CA ASN A 90 2.70 23.42 3.58
C ASN A 90 2.72 21.90 3.82
N VAL A 91 1.92 21.39 4.76
CA VAL A 91 1.90 19.97 5.14
C VAL A 91 0.47 19.44 5.14
N ILE A 92 0.27 18.33 4.44
CA ILE A 92 -0.99 17.59 4.44
C ILE A 92 -0.78 16.36 5.31
N TRP A 93 -1.59 16.19 6.34
CA TRP A 93 -1.62 14.93 7.09
C TRP A 93 -2.96 14.23 6.94
N SER A 94 -2.90 12.92 6.79
CA SER A 94 -4.06 12.06 6.56
C SER A 94 -4.06 10.93 7.58
N ASN A 95 -5.19 10.75 8.25
CA ASN A 95 -5.40 9.70 9.23
C ASN A 95 -6.11 8.52 8.58
N TYR A 96 -5.61 7.33 8.87
CA TYR A 96 -6.18 6.07 8.40
C TYR A 96 -6.51 5.20 9.61
N SER A 97 -7.73 4.71 9.66
CA SER A 97 -8.20 3.81 10.71
C SER A 97 -8.62 2.47 10.10
N ARG A 98 -8.41 1.40 10.86
CA ARG A 98 -8.88 0.07 10.45
C ARG A 98 -10.25 -0.19 11.03
N ARG A 99 -11.10 -0.89 10.27
CA ARG A 99 -12.30 -1.52 10.83
C ARG A 99 -11.91 -2.83 11.49
N ALA A 100 -12.70 -3.29 12.47
CA ALA A 100 -12.41 -4.54 13.19
C ALA A 100 -12.10 -5.69 12.22
N THR A 101 -10.97 -6.36 12.42
CA THR A 101 -10.48 -7.43 11.54
C THR A 101 -11.43 -8.61 11.54
N VAL A 102 -11.97 -8.95 10.37
CA VAL A 102 -12.76 -10.16 10.15
C VAL A 102 -11.79 -11.34 9.99
N GLY A 103 -11.51 -12.03 11.10
CA GLY A 103 -10.69 -13.23 11.12
C GLY A 103 -9.73 -13.24 12.30
N ASN A 104 -9.94 -14.15 13.24
CA ASN A 104 -9.04 -14.35 14.38
C ASN A 104 -7.78 -15.06 13.89
N CYS A 105 -6.68 -14.33 13.79
CA CYS A 105 -5.35 -14.93 13.69
C CYS A 105 -4.79 -15.11 15.09
N LEU A 106 -4.56 -16.37 15.47
CA LEU A 106 -4.06 -16.74 16.80
C LEU A 106 -2.67 -16.14 17.09
N GLN A 107 -1.89 -15.86 16.05
CA GLN A 107 -0.59 -15.23 16.16
C GLN A 107 -0.79 -13.71 16.27
N LYS A 108 -0.65 -13.18 17.50
CA LYS A 108 -0.63 -11.74 17.74
C LYS A 108 0.67 -11.16 17.20
N SER A 109 0.58 -10.49 16.06
CA SER A 109 1.67 -9.69 15.53
C SER A 109 1.71 -8.32 16.20
N ALA A 110 2.87 -7.64 16.18
CA ALA A 110 2.98 -6.26 16.64
C ALA A 110 2.01 -5.32 15.88
N SER A 111 1.74 -5.63 14.60
CA SER A 111 0.82 -4.88 13.76
C SER A 111 -0.66 -5.10 14.10
N GLN A 112 -1.03 -6.15 14.84
CA GLN A 112 -2.40 -6.32 15.33
C GLN A 112 -2.80 -5.28 16.37
N ASN A 113 -1.87 -4.63 17.07
CA ASN A 113 -2.22 -3.57 18.01
C ASN A 113 -2.39 -2.20 17.35
N LEU A 114 -1.87 -2.02 16.12
CA LEU A 114 -2.00 -0.78 15.36
C LEU A 114 -3.47 -0.47 15.08
N LYS A 115 -3.93 0.67 15.57
CA LYS A 115 -5.30 1.18 15.38
C LYS A 115 -5.34 2.27 14.32
N GLN A 116 -4.28 3.07 14.23
CA GLN A 116 -4.25 4.27 13.40
C GLN A 116 -2.90 4.42 12.69
N ILE A 117 -2.95 4.89 11.45
CA ILE A 117 -1.77 5.32 10.69
C ILE A 117 -1.96 6.78 10.32
N LYS A 118 -0.94 7.60 10.55
CA LYS A 118 -0.87 8.99 10.12
C LYS A 118 0.12 9.11 8.99
N VAL A 119 -0.30 9.64 7.86
CA VAL A 119 0.55 9.86 6.69
C VAL A 119 0.69 11.34 6.44
N PHE A 120 1.93 11.82 6.48
CA PHE A 120 2.34 13.20 6.23
C PHE A 120 2.89 13.33 4.81
N SER A 121 2.48 14.35 4.09
CA SER A 121 3.03 14.73 2.79
C SER A 121 3.25 16.22 2.76
N HIS A 122 4.35 16.66 2.15
CA HIS A 122 4.47 18.06 1.77
C HIS A 122 3.50 18.38 0.63
N LYS A 123 3.06 19.64 0.57
CA LYS A 123 2.34 20.14 -0.59
C LYS A 123 3.23 19.97 -1.82
N LEU A 124 2.76 19.19 -2.79
CA LEU A 124 3.48 19.00 -4.04
C LEU A 124 3.41 20.33 -4.81
N GLU A 125 4.51 21.07 -4.86
CA GLU A 125 4.71 22.08 -5.90
C GLU A 125 4.90 21.32 -7.22
N PHE A 126 3.84 21.27 -8.01
CA PHE A 126 3.92 20.75 -9.37
C PHE A 126 4.65 21.77 -10.22
N ASP A 127 5.97 21.61 -10.36
CA ASP A 127 6.69 22.28 -11.43
C ASP A 127 6.27 21.62 -12.75
N LEU A 128 5.95 22.42 -13.77
CA LEU A 128 5.32 21.97 -15.03
C LEU A 128 6.16 20.90 -15.77
N GLY A 129 7.48 20.83 -15.50
CA GLY A 129 8.38 19.78 -15.99
C GLY A 129 8.18 18.39 -15.35
N GLN A 130 7.52 18.29 -14.19
CA GLN A 130 7.24 17.02 -13.48
C GLN A 130 5.94 16.32 -13.92
N LEU A 131 5.24 16.88 -14.91
CA LEU A 131 4.09 16.23 -15.56
C LEU A 131 4.51 15.05 -16.47
N GLN A 132 5.82 14.85 -16.69
CA GLN A 132 6.34 13.62 -17.26
C GLN A 132 6.28 12.50 -16.22
N ALA A 133 5.33 11.57 -16.41
CA ALA A 133 5.14 10.32 -15.66
C ALA A 133 5.75 10.35 -14.24
N PRO A 134 5.00 10.84 -13.22
CA PRO A 134 5.57 11.14 -11.91
C PRO A 134 6.36 9.94 -11.37
N ARG A 135 7.66 10.15 -11.11
CA ARG A 135 8.46 9.15 -10.39
C ARG A 135 7.72 8.79 -9.11
N ARG A 136 7.68 7.49 -8.79
CA ARG A 136 7.06 6.98 -7.56
C ARG A 136 7.68 7.74 -6.38
N HIS A 137 6.86 8.26 -5.46
CA HIS A 137 7.40 8.81 -4.21
C HIS A 137 7.77 7.66 -3.27
N CYS A 138 8.73 7.90 -2.41
CA CYS A 138 9.12 7.00 -1.34
C CYS A 138 8.43 7.41 -0.04
N CYS A 139 8.38 6.49 0.90
CA CYS A 139 7.86 6.75 2.23
C CYS A 139 8.87 6.32 3.29
N ASP A 140 8.87 7.02 4.43
CA ASP A 140 9.63 6.63 5.62
C ASP A 140 8.70 6.52 6.84
N VAL A 141 9.00 5.58 7.74
CA VAL A 141 8.36 5.51 9.06
C VAL A 141 9.15 6.36 10.03
N PHE A 142 8.56 7.45 10.53
CA PHE A 142 9.21 8.34 11.50
C PHE A 142 9.06 7.87 12.93
N ARG A 143 7.85 7.44 13.28
CA ARG A 143 7.50 6.98 14.63
C ARG A 143 6.55 5.81 14.51
N SER A 144 6.79 4.79 15.32
CA SER A 144 5.88 3.67 15.49
C SER A 144 5.71 3.40 16.97
N SER A 145 4.49 3.59 17.47
CA SER A 145 4.05 3.08 18.77
C SER A 145 3.26 1.79 18.58
N GLU A 146 2.76 1.20 19.67
CA GLU A 146 1.92 0.00 19.59
C GLU A 146 0.61 0.24 18.84
N GLU A 147 0.02 1.44 18.97
CA GLU A 147 -1.30 1.75 18.40
C GLU A 147 -1.25 2.70 17.19
N VAL A 148 -0.19 3.49 17.06
CA VAL A 148 -0.09 4.57 16.07
C VAL A 148 1.22 4.48 15.29
N MET A 149 1.12 4.52 13.97
CA MET A 149 2.29 4.61 13.07
C MET A 149 2.26 5.93 12.29
N GLU A 150 3.39 6.61 12.21
CA GLU A 150 3.58 7.87 11.48
C GLU A 150 4.49 7.64 10.27
N ILE A 151 3.99 7.98 9.08
CA ILE A 151 4.65 7.76 7.79
C ILE A 151 4.78 9.11 7.08
N GLY A 152 5.96 9.43 6.53
CA GLY A 152 6.18 10.56 5.64
C GLY A 152 6.26 10.14 4.19
N ILE A 153 5.63 10.87 3.27
CA ILE A 153 5.81 10.74 1.82
C ILE A 153 6.84 11.79 1.37
N ARG A 154 7.84 11.35 0.61
CA ARG A 154 8.90 12.21 0.06
C ARG A 154 9.36 11.73 -1.31
N GLN A 155 10.13 12.55 -2.02
CA GLN A 155 10.84 12.06 -3.21
C GLN A 155 11.82 10.95 -2.81
N CYS A 156 11.93 9.92 -3.66
CA CYS A 156 12.94 8.89 -3.49
C CYS A 156 14.34 9.50 -3.67
N LEU A 157 15.30 9.03 -2.89
CA LEU A 157 16.71 9.33 -3.10
C LEU A 157 17.21 8.59 -4.34
N ASP A 158 18.29 9.07 -4.95
CA ASP A 158 18.83 8.48 -6.18
C ASP A 158 19.24 7.00 -6.01
N ASP A 159 19.62 6.61 -4.79
CA ASP A 159 20.02 5.23 -4.45
C ASP A 159 18.83 4.32 -4.09
N GLU A 160 17.62 4.87 -3.94
CA GLU A 160 16.41 4.12 -3.62
C GLU A 160 15.75 3.57 -4.88
N ILE A 161 16.43 2.59 -5.50
CA ILE A 161 15.90 1.84 -6.64
C ILE A 161 15.08 0.64 -6.20
N ILE A 162 14.02 0.35 -6.93
CA ILE A 162 13.27 -0.90 -6.79
C ILE A 162 14.15 -2.01 -7.37
N ALA A 163 14.94 -2.66 -6.51
CA ALA A 163 15.70 -3.84 -6.91
C ALA A 163 14.72 -4.97 -7.27
N MET A 164 14.56 -5.23 -8.56
CA MET A 164 13.95 -6.45 -9.05
C MET A 164 15.04 -7.52 -9.09
N HIS A 165 14.98 -8.49 -8.17
CA HIS A 165 15.81 -9.68 -8.30
C HIS A 165 15.25 -10.48 -9.48
N LEU A 166 16.07 -10.66 -10.52
CA LEU A 166 15.77 -11.50 -11.68
C LEU A 166 15.92 -12.98 -11.33
#